data_AF-A0A838PG82-F1
#
_entry.id   AF-A0A838PG82-F1
#
_cell.length_a   1.000
_cell.length_b   1.000
_cell.length_c   1.000
_cell.angle_alpha   90.00
_cell.angle_beta   90.00
_cell.angle_gamma   90.00
#
_symmetry.space_group_name_H-M   'P 1'
#
loop_
_entity.id
_entity.type
_entity.pdbx_description
1 polymer ?
#
loop_
_entity_poly.entity_id
_entity_poly.type
_entity_poly.pdbx_seq_one_letter_code
_entity_poly.pdbx_strand_id
1 'polypeptide(L)'
;MRELGAKVIKVEPPGGDPLYRADDLDMKAKQVSYQDTWLTRFSQLVARLVPDAISTSILLRAFLVLAALKMGNTLTATLDAYYRGLWMLLPFTMQMTLILVLSSVLGATPFFRRIVLALSRKPNTAFQVIVFSVLLAAGLSYALIIAAHLLKPTSSQPISQFPDSRTLAESARTSEGKIPEEGQDAGGHNYSERFERNRFISTVMCVALLSWLFYHFWIKRASLDLNSLNTVLLLLCFFLHRNVHNFSKALQGAVVSCWPVLVLYHLYAGVAGLIQFTTVGESFAGLLASISTRYTFPLLTAIAGTVVAVFVPSSGGQWVIQGYVTARAAEAVGVTAQCGMLALGVGDQMGNLLRRSGQL
;
A
#
# COMPACT_ATOMS: atom_id res chain seq x y z
N MET A 1 9.77 -16.37 41.87
CA MET A 1 8.73 -17.42 41.82
C MET A 1 7.38 -16.80 41.49
N ARG A 2 6.99 -16.84 40.21
CA ARG A 2 5.61 -17.07 39.75
C ARG A 2 5.66 -17.23 38.23
N GLU A 3 5.38 -18.44 37.79
CA GLU A 3 5.41 -18.92 36.41
C GLU A 3 4.38 -18.17 35.56
N LEU A 4 4.82 -17.60 34.43
CA LEU A 4 3.93 -17.20 33.34
C LEU A 4 4.09 -18.25 32.24
N GLY A 5 3.15 -19.19 32.23
CA GLY A 5 3.12 -20.33 31.32
C GLY A 5 3.11 -19.87 29.85
N ALA A 6 4.11 -20.35 29.11
CA ALA A 6 4.12 -20.27 27.66
C ALA A 6 2.97 -21.13 27.12
N LYS A 7 1.94 -20.48 26.56
CA LYS A 7 0.86 -21.18 25.86
C LYS A 7 1.40 -21.67 24.52
N VAL A 8 1.83 -22.93 24.49
CA VAL A 8 2.26 -23.62 23.26
C VAL A 8 1.04 -23.73 22.33
N ILE A 9 1.06 -23.00 21.22
CA ILE A 9 0.09 -23.18 20.14
C ILE A 9 0.49 -24.45 19.40
N LYS A 10 -0.19 -25.55 19.70
CA LYS A 10 -0.02 -26.84 19.03
C LYS A 10 -0.68 -26.72 17.65
N VAL A 11 0.13 -26.58 16.60
CA VAL A 11 -0.35 -26.69 15.21
C VAL A 11 -0.28 -28.18 14.84
N GLU A 12 -1.43 -28.86 14.84
CA GLU A 12 -1.51 -30.22 14.30
C GLU A 12 -1.43 -30.17 12.77
N PRO A 13 -0.55 -30.98 12.13
CA PRO A 13 -0.45 -31.01 10.69
C PRO A 13 -1.69 -31.71 10.08
N PRO A 14 -2.16 -31.26 8.90
CA PRO A 14 -3.17 -32.00 8.15
C PRO A 14 -2.59 -33.36 7.73
N GLY A 15 -3.40 -34.40 7.85
CA GLY A 15 -2.93 -35.77 8.02
C GLY A 15 -2.05 -36.35 6.90
N GLY A 16 -1.12 -37.20 7.32
CA GLY A 16 -0.73 -38.41 6.61
C GLY A 16 0.23 -38.30 5.41
N ASP A 17 0.90 -37.17 5.19
CA ASP A 17 1.86 -37.05 4.09
C ASP A 17 3.21 -37.74 4.43
N PRO A 18 3.68 -38.76 3.69
CA PRO A 18 4.89 -39.55 4.02
C PRO A 18 6.22 -38.79 3.94
N LEU A 19 6.17 -37.52 3.53
CA LEU A 19 7.33 -36.63 3.39
C LEU A 19 7.78 -35.95 4.70
N TYR A 20 7.05 -36.14 5.80
CA TYR A 20 7.42 -35.64 7.13
C TYR A 20 7.96 -36.79 8.00
N ARG A 21 9.28 -36.99 7.99
CA ARG A 21 9.93 -37.98 8.86
C ARG A 21 10.07 -37.41 10.27
N ALA A 22 9.84 -38.24 11.30
CA ALA A 22 9.89 -37.82 12.70
C ALA A 22 11.25 -37.20 13.11
N ASP A 23 12.32 -37.54 12.39
CA ASP A 23 13.66 -36.99 12.63
C ASP A 23 13.79 -35.50 12.24
N ASP A 24 12.90 -34.98 11.38
CA ASP A 24 12.83 -33.55 11.05
C ASP A 24 12.15 -32.73 12.16
N LEU A 25 11.50 -33.40 13.13
CA LEU A 25 10.81 -32.75 14.25
C LEU A 25 11.80 -32.31 15.35
N ASP A 26 12.96 -32.96 15.47
CA ASP A 26 14.00 -32.61 16.45
C ASP A 26 14.86 -31.41 16.03
N MET A 27 14.87 -31.04 14.73
CA MET A 27 15.52 -29.79 14.29
C MET A 27 14.69 -28.53 14.56
N LYS A 28 13.42 -28.65 14.98
CA LYS A 28 12.52 -27.51 15.21
C LYS A 28 12.44 -27.03 16.67
N ALA A 29 13.27 -27.55 17.56
CA ALA A 29 13.36 -27.09 18.95
C ALA A 29 14.61 -26.24 19.24
N LYS A 30 15.34 -25.76 18.22
CA LYS A 30 16.33 -24.70 18.43
C LYS A 30 15.60 -23.35 18.48
N GLN A 31 14.87 -23.12 19.57
CA GLN A 31 14.45 -21.77 19.96
C GLN A 31 15.69 -20.89 19.93
N VAL A 32 15.75 -19.98 18.95
CA VAL A 32 16.69 -18.87 19.00
C VAL A 32 16.32 -18.10 20.27
N SER A 33 17.10 -18.31 21.32
CA SER A 33 17.01 -17.54 22.56
C SER A 33 17.22 -16.08 22.17
N TYR A 34 16.13 -15.33 22.13
CA TYR A 34 16.18 -13.90 21.88
C TYR A 34 16.90 -13.30 23.09
N GLN A 35 18.19 -13.01 22.94
CA GLN A 35 18.93 -12.32 23.99
C GLN A 35 18.15 -11.04 24.32
N ASP A 36 17.87 -10.84 25.61
CA ASP A 36 17.17 -9.67 26.16
C ASP A 36 18.05 -8.42 26.00
N THR A 37 18.14 -7.97 24.76
CA THR A 37 18.96 -6.85 24.31
C THR A 37 18.16 -5.58 24.46
N TRP A 38 18.82 -4.43 24.64
CA TRP A 38 18.16 -3.13 24.67
C TRP A 38 17.24 -2.91 23.45
N LEU A 39 17.59 -3.46 22.29
CA LEU A 39 16.80 -3.46 21.06
C LEU A 39 15.43 -4.10 21.28
N THR A 40 15.38 -5.28 21.90
CA THR A 40 14.15 -6.01 22.21
C THR A 40 13.25 -5.22 23.16
N ARG A 41 13.84 -4.60 24.18
CA ARG A 41 13.11 -3.77 25.15
C ARG A 41 12.55 -2.51 24.52
N PHE A 42 13.34 -1.85 23.67
CA PHE A 42 12.89 -0.70 22.89
C PHE A 42 11.77 -1.08 21.93
N SER A 43 11.91 -2.20 21.24
CA SER A 43 10.89 -2.78 20.36
C SER A 43 9.56 -2.98 21.10
N GLN A 44 9.59 -3.61 22.29
CA GLN A 44 8.42 -3.88 23.10
C GLN A 44 7.80 -2.60 23.64
N LEU A 45 8.63 -1.60 23.96
CA LEU A 45 8.16 -0.27 24.35
C LEU A 45 7.41 0.39 23.20
N VAL A 46 7.99 0.44 22.00
CA VAL A 46 7.36 1.01 20.80
C VAL A 46 6.05 0.28 20.49
N ALA A 47 6.02 -1.05 20.55
CA ALA A 47 4.82 -1.84 20.32
C ALA A 47 3.70 -1.58 21.34
N ARG A 48 4.05 -1.22 22.59
CA ARG A 48 3.07 -0.86 23.63
C ARG A 48 2.63 0.60 23.57
N LEU A 49 3.47 1.48 23.01
CA LEU A 49 3.26 2.92 23.01
C LEU A 49 2.54 3.41 21.75
N VAL A 50 2.74 2.74 20.61
CA VAL A 50 2.13 3.09 19.33
C VAL A 50 0.70 2.54 19.25
N PRO A 51 -0.34 3.39 19.15
CA PRO A 51 -1.72 2.94 18.96
C PRO A 51 -1.92 2.29 17.59
N ASP A 52 -3.04 1.57 17.44
CA ASP A 52 -3.48 1.10 16.12
C ASP A 52 -3.62 2.26 15.12
N ALA A 53 -3.45 1.99 13.83
CA ALA A 53 -3.48 2.99 12.76
C ALA A 53 -4.76 3.85 12.78
N ILE A 54 -5.91 3.23 13.04
CA ILE A 54 -7.19 3.93 13.14
C ILE A 54 -7.18 4.86 14.36
N SER A 55 -6.74 4.35 15.51
CA SER A 55 -6.64 5.12 16.76
C SER A 55 -5.71 6.32 16.62
N THR A 56 -4.54 6.15 16.00
CA THR A 56 -3.62 7.26 15.73
C THR A 56 -4.28 8.30 14.83
N SER A 57 -5.00 7.88 13.79
CA SER A 57 -5.71 8.82 12.90
C SER A 57 -6.76 9.65 13.66
N ILE A 58 -7.52 9.02 14.56
CA ILE A 58 -8.51 9.71 15.40
C ILE A 58 -7.84 10.72 16.35
N LEU A 59 -6.75 10.32 17.01
CA LEU A 59 -6.00 11.19 17.90
C LEU A 59 -5.38 12.38 17.15
N LEU A 60 -4.78 12.11 15.99
CA LEU A 60 -4.18 13.12 15.14
C LEU A 60 -5.23 14.10 14.60
N ARG A 61 -6.41 13.61 14.20
CA ARG A 61 -7.55 14.46 13.83
C ARG A 61 -7.94 15.39 14.97
N ALA A 62 -8.12 14.85 16.17
CA ALA A 62 -8.49 15.66 17.33
C ALA A 62 -7.44 16.74 17.64
N PHE A 63 -6.16 16.37 17.61
CA PHE A 63 -5.05 17.30 17.78
C PHE A 63 -5.06 18.42 16.75
N LEU A 64 -5.20 18.10 15.45
CA LEU A 64 -5.18 19.11 14.38
C LEU A 64 -6.40 20.02 14.40
N VAL A 65 -7.59 19.51 14.76
CA VAL A 65 -8.78 20.35 14.95
C VAL A 65 -8.53 21.37 16.07
N LEU A 66 -7.99 20.94 17.21
CA LEU A 66 -7.65 21.85 18.30
C LEU A 66 -6.57 22.87 17.91
N ALA A 67 -5.56 22.45 17.15
CA ALA A 67 -4.52 23.33 16.63
C ALA A 67 -5.11 24.38 15.68
N ALA A 68 -5.97 23.98 14.73
CA ALA A 68 -6.61 24.88 13.78
C ALA A 68 -7.47 25.95 14.49
N LEU A 69 -8.27 25.54 15.49
CA LEU A 69 -9.08 26.46 16.29
C LEU A 69 -8.21 27.45 17.08
N LYS A 70 -7.11 26.97 17.70
CA LYS A 70 -6.16 27.84 18.41
C LYS A 70 -5.45 28.83 17.48
N MET A 71 -5.26 28.47 16.22
CA MET A 71 -4.66 29.31 15.18
C MET A 71 -5.66 30.26 14.52
N GLY A 72 -6.89 30.39 15.06
CA GLY A 72 -7.88 31.35 14.59
C GLY A 72 -8.77 30.88 13.44
N ASN A 73 -8.67 29.60 13.02
CA ASN A 73 -9.60 29.06 12.04
C ASN A 73 -11.00 28.90 12.67
N THR A 74 -12.05 29.22 11.93
CA THR A 74 -13.43 29.00 12.41
C THR A 74 -13.74 27.50 12.47
N LEU A 75 -14.68 27.11 13.35
CA LEU A 75 -15.11 25.73 13.46
C LEU A 75 -15.70 25.21 12.13
N THR A 76 -16.48 26.04 11.44
CA THR A 76 -17.09 25.68 10.15
C THR A 76 -16.03 25.46 9.07
N ALA A 77 -15.03 26.33 8.97
CA ALA A 77 -13.92 26.16 8.02
C ALA A 77 -13.09 24.91 8.34
N THR A 78 -12.86 24.63 9.63
CA THR A 78 -12.13 23.43 10.07
C THR A 78 -12.88 22.14 9.73
N LEU A 79 -14.21 22.13 9.90
CA LEU A 79 -15.06 20.99 9.51
C LEU A 79 -15.11 20.80 8.00
N ASP A 80 -15.24 21.89 7.22
CA ASP A 80 -15.24 21.83 5.76
C ASP A 80 -13.89 21.36 5.22
N ALA A 81 -12.78 21.82 5.80
CA ALA A 81 -11.43 21.35 5.49
C ALA A 81 -11.27 19.84 5.68
N TYR A 82 -11.75 19.30 6.80
CA TYR A 82 -11.74 17.86 7.04
C TYR A 82 -12.61 17.10 6.04
N TYR A 83 -13.84 17.59 5.79
CA TYR A 83 -14.77 16.98 4.87
C TYR A 83 -14.22 16.93 3.44
N ARG A 84 -13.67 18.04 2.93
CA ARG A 84 -12.97 18.08 1.65
C ARG A 84 -11.84 17.08 1.59
N GLY A 85 -11.00 17.03 2.63
CA GLY A 85 -9.90 16.08 2.73
C GLY A 85 -10.38 14.63 2.60
N LEU A 86 -11.43 14.27 3.32
CA LEU A 86 -11.95 12.91 3.38
C LEU A 86 -12.31 12.35 1.99
N TRP A 87 -12.85 13.18 1.11
CA TRP A 87 -13.30 12.78 -0.23
C TRP A 87 -12.30 13.08 -1.36
N MET A 88 -11.26 13.89 -1.10
CA MET A 88 -10.31 14.33 -2.12
C MET A 88 -9.52 13.17 -2.75
N LEU A 89 -9.27 12.11 -1.99
CA LEU A 89 -8.43 10.99 -2.43
C LEU A 89 -9.20 9.75 -2.88
N LEU A 90 -10.52 9.85 -3.12
CA LEU A 90 -11.32 8.71 -3.59
C LEU A 90 -10.74 8.06 -4.86
N PRO A 91 -10.47 8.79 -5.97
CA PRO A 91 -9.93 8.17 -7.19
C PRO A 91 -8.55 7.55 -6.97
N PHE A 92 -7.68 8.26 -6.24
CA PHE A 92 -6.35 7.79 -5.89
C PHE A 92 -6.39 6.50 -5.06
N THR A 93 -7.29 6.44 -4.07
CA THR A 93 -7.47 5.27 -3.21
C THR A 93 -8.01 4.08 -3.99
N MET A 94 -8.92 4.30 -4.94
CA MET A 94 -9.39 3.23 -5.82
C MET A 94 -8.27 2.71 -6.73
N GLN A 95 -7.49 3.62 -7.32
CA GLN A 95 -6.34 3.25 -8.16
C GLN A 95 -5.30 2.44 -7.37
N MET A 96 -4.98 2.85 -6.14
CA MET A 96 -4.03 2.13 -5.29
C MET A 96 -4.59 0.80 -4.76
N THR A 97 -5.88 0.77 -4.43
CA THR A 97 -6.58 -0.48 -4.05
C THR A 97 -6.49 -1.50 -5.19
N LEU A 98 -6.76 -1.09 -6.43
CA LEU A 98 -6.62 -1.96 -7.59
C LEU A 98 -5.19 -2.46 -7.76
N ILE A 99 -4.17 -1.61 -7.62
CA ILE A 99 -2.77 -2.02 -7.68
C ILE A 99 -2.49 -3.12 -6.64
N LEU A 100 -2.90 -2.93 -5.39
CA LEU A 100 -2.68 -3.90 -4.32
C LEU A 100 -3.40 -5.21 -4.56
N VAL A 101 -4.70 -5.14 -4.87
CA VAL A 101 -5.51 -6.33 -5.12
C VAL A 101 -4.99 -7.09 -6.34
N LEU A 102 -4.77 -6.43 -7.47
CA LEU A 102 -4.26 -7.07 -8.69
C LEU A 102 -2.85 -7.63 -8.49
N SER A 103 -1.97 -6.95 -7.73
CA SER A 103 -0.64 -7.47 -7.41
C SER A 103 -0.70 -8.76 -6.57
N SER A 104 -1.63 -8.83 -5.62
CA SER A 104 -1.89 -10.02 -4.80
C SER A 104 -2.42 -11.17 -5.65
N VAL A 105 -3.42 -10.90 -6.49
CA VAL A 105 -3.96 -11.86 -7.47
C VAL A 105 -2.87 -12.38 -8.40
N LEU A 106 -2.03 -11.48 -8.90
CA LEU A 106 -0.91 -11.81 -9.78
C LEU A 106 0.11 -12.72 -9.08
N GLY A 107 0.45 -12.41 -7.83
CA GLY A 107 1.36 -13.20 -6.98
C GLY A 107 0.85 -14.61 -6.66
N ALA A 108 -0.47 -14.82 -6.62
CA ALA A 108 -1.08 -16.11 -6.39
C ALA A 108 -0.99 -17.07 -7.60
N THR A 109 -0.58 -16.58 -8.78
CA THR A 109 -0.51 -17.42 -9.98
C THR A 109 0.59 -18.50 -9.90
N PRO A 110 0.42 -19.65 -10.59
CA PRO A 110 1.42 -20.70 -10.62
C PRO A 110 2.74 -20.27 -11.25
N PHE A 111 2.73 -19.22 -12.08
CA PHE A 111 3.92 -18.63 -12.67
C PHE A 111 4.83 -18.02 -11.61
N PHE A 112 4.31 -17.13 -10.76
CA PHE A 112 5.08 -16.51 -9.69
C PHE A 112 5.51 -17.54 -8.64
N ARG A 113 4.65 -18.50 -8.29
CA ARG A 113 5.01 -19.60 -7.38
C ARG A 113 6.23 -20.39 -7.88
N ARG A 114 6.33 -20.68 -9.17
CA ARG A 114 7.50 -21.37 -9.77
C ARG A 114 8.76 -20.53 -9.67
N ILE A 115 8.66 -19.23 -9.93
CA ILE A 115 9.80 -18.30 -9.82
C ILE A 115 10.29 -18.24 -8.37
N VAL A 116 9.39 -18.07 -7.40
CA VAL A 116 9.74 -18.01 -5.98
C VAL A 116 10.43 -19.31 -5.53
N LEU A 117 9.90 -20.48 -5.92
CA LEU A 117 10.51 -21.78 -5.61
C LEU A 117 11.88 -21.98 -6.29
N ALA A 118 12.08 -21.47 -7.50
CA ALA A 118 13.36 -21.55 -8.19
C ALA A 118 14.41 -20.64 -7.52
N LEU A 119 14.00 -19.45 -7.07
CA LEU A 119 14.87 -18.49 -6.38
C LEU A 119 15.21 -18.95 -4.96
N SER A 120 14.27 -19.56 -4.24
CA SER A 120 14.46 -20.01 -2.86
C SER A 120 15.44 -21.18 -2.73
N ARG A 121 15.72 -21.91 -3.82
CA ARG A 121 16.67 -23.04 -3.83
C ARG A 121 18.13 -22.63 -4.03
N LYS A 122 18.40 -21.36 -4.39
CA LYS A 122 19.76 -20.89 -4.66
C LYS A 122 20.57 -20.54 -3.40
N PRO A 123 20.02 -19.82 -2.40
CA PRO A 123 20.80 -19.48 -1.21
C PRO A 123 20.80 -20.63 -0.20
N ASN A 124 21.99 -21.04 0.23
CA ASN A 124 22.19 -22.14 1.19
C ASN A 124 22.52 -21.65 2.61
N THR A 125 22.78 -20.34 2.79
CA THR A 125 23.09 -19.74 4.09
C THR A 125 22.26 -18.49 4.37
N ALA A 126 22.04 -18.16 5.65
CA ALA A 126 21.27 -16.98 6.06
C ALA A 126 21.83 -15.67 5.48
N PHE A 127 23.16 -15.55 5.43
CA PHE A 127 23.82 -14.39 4.81
C PHE A 127 23.55 -14.31 3.30
N GLN A 128 23.60 -15.45 2.59
CA GLN A 128 23.25 -15.50 1.17
C GLN A 128 21.79 -15.12 0.93
N VAL A 129 20.85 -15.52 1.80
CA VAL A 129 19.44 -15.11 1.70
C VAL A 129 19.32 -13.59 1.79
N ILE A 130 19.99 -12.96 2.76
CA ILE A 130 19.94 -11.51 2.96
C ILE A 130 20.53 -10.78 1.75
N VAL A 131 21.75 -11.13 1.35
CA VAL A 131 22.44 -10.50 0.21
C VAL A 131 21.64 -10.69 -1.08
N PHE A 132 21.17 -11.91 -1.34
CA PHE A 132 20.38 -12.21 -2.53
C PHE A 132 19.06 -11.42 -2.55
N SER A 133 18.36 -11.34 -1.42
CA SER A 133 17.11 -10.59 -1.31
C SER A 133 17.31 -9.09 -1.54
N VAL A 134 18.38 -8.52 -0.98
CA VAL A 134 18.74 -7.10 -1.17
C VAL A 134 19.09 -6.82 -2.63
N LEU A 135 19.94 -7.64 -3.25
CA LEU A 135 20.35 -7.47 -4.64
C LEU A 135 19.17 -7.65 -5.61
N LEU A 136 18.30 -8.63 -5.35
CA LEU A 136 17.11 -8.86 -6.16
C LEU A 136 16.12 -7.69 -6.06
N ALA A 137 15.87 -7.20 -4.84
CA ALA A 137 15.00 -6.04 -4.61
C ALA A 137 15.57 -4.77 -5.27
N ALA A 138 16.87 -4.51 -5.11
CA ALA A 138 17.55 -3.40 -5.76
C ALA A 138 17.48 -3.53 -7.29
N GLY A 139 17.78 -4.72 -7.82
CA GLY A 139 17.75 -5.00 -9.26
C GLY A 139 16.36 -4.80 -9.87
N LEU A 140 15.31 -5.32 -9.22
CA LEU A 140 13.92 -5.09 -9.63
C LEU A 140 13.54 -3.61 -9.57
N SER A 141 13.92 -2.91 -8.51
CA SER A 141 13.67 -1.47 -8.36
C SER A 141 14.33 -0.67 -9.49
N TYR A 142 15.63 -0.90 -9.74
CA TYR A 142 16.33 -0.25 -10.85
C TYR A 142 15.76 -0.66 -12.21
N ALA A 143 15.38 -1.91 -12.41
CA ALA A 143 14.75 -2.36 -13.65
C ALA A 143 13.42 -1.63 -13.90
N LEU A 144 12.61 -1.41 -12.86
CA LEU A 144 11.38 -0.61 -12.97
C LEU A 144 11.67 0.87 -13.26
N ILE A 145 12.70 1.46 -12.63
CA ILE A 145 13.12 2.84 -12.89
C ILE A 145 13.63 3.00 -14.33
N ILE A 146 14.42 2.04 -14.81
CA ILE A 146 14.93 1.99 -16.18
C ILE A 146 13.78 1.81 -17.15
N ALA A 147 12.86 0.87 -16.90
CA ALA A 147 11.66 0.69 -17.72
C ALA A 147 10.82 1.97 -17.76
N ALA A 148 10.63 2.63 -16.62
CA ALA A 148 9.94 3.92 -16.54
C ALA A 148 10.67 5.02 -17.34
N HIS A 149 12.00 5.04 -17.34
CA HIS A 149 12.79 5.96 -18.18
C HIS A 149 12.70 5.64 -19.67
N LEU A 150 12.76 4.36 -20.05
CA LEU A 150 12.62 3.90 -21.43
C LEU A 150 11.21 4.19 -21.97
N LEU A 151 10.20 4.15 -21.09
CA LEU A 151 8.80 4.45 -21.38
C LEU A 151 8.43 5.92 -21.14
N LYS A 152 9.41 6.84 -20.99
CA LYS A 152 9.16 8.26 -20.65
C LYS A 152 9.08 9.16 -21.90
N PRO A 153 7.95 9.83 -22.17
CA PRO A 153 7.86 10.93 -23.13
C PRO A 153 7.77 12.33 -22.49
N THR A 154 8.00 13.38 -23.30
CA THR A 154 8.52 14.73 -22.97
C THR A 154 7.55 15.75 -22.34
N SER A 155 6.39 15.38 -21.79
CA SER A 155 5.52 16.36 -21.12
C SER A 155 4.72 15.76 -19.96
N SER A 156 4.87 16.36 -18.78
CA SER A 156 4.10 16.04 -17.58
C SER A 156 2.81 16.85 -17.54
N GLN A 157 1.66 16.17 -17.44
CA GLN A 157 0.36 16.80 -17.17
C GLN A 157 0.06 16.77 -15.66
N PRO A 158 -0.55 17.82 -15.09
CA PRO A 158 -0.94 17.86 -13.68
C PRO A 158 -2.17 16.98 -13.40
N ILE A 159 -2.27 16.54 -12.14
CA ILE A 159 -3.35 15.72 -11.60
C ILE A 159 -4.59 16.61 -11.40
N SER A 160 -5.63 16.48 -12.24
CA SER A 160 -7.05 16.65 -11.87
C SER A 160 -8.00 16.42 -13.06
N GLN A 161 -9.28 16.20 -12.72
CA GLN A 161 -10.52 16.32 -13.52
C GLN A 161 -11.18 15.01 -13.99
N PHE A 162 -12.21 14.62 -13.25
CA PHE A 162 -13.32 13.83 -13.79
C PHE A 162 -14.62 14.60 -13.53
N PRO A 163 -15.19 15.30 -14.53
CA PRO A 163 -16.63 15.45 -14.61
C PRO A 163 -17.22 14.07 -14.99
N ASP A 164 -18.46 13.78 -14.61
CA ASP A 164 -19.22 12.55 -14.92
C ASP A 164 -19.12 11.39 -13.91
N SER A 165 -18.88 11.68 -12.64
CA SER A 165 -19.14 10.72 -11.54
C SER A 165 -20.62 10.69 -11.10
N ARG A 166 -21.45 11.62 -11.56
CA ARG A 166 -22.89 11.69 -11.20
C ARG A 166 -23.78 10.80 -12.07
N THR A 167 -23.45 10.64 -13.36
CA THR A 167 -24.28 9.90 -14.32
C THR A 167 -24.21 8.39 -14.11
N LEU A 168 -23.09 7.86 -13.60
CA LEU A 168 -22.96 6.44 -13.22
C LEU A 168 -23.64 6.13 -11.87
N ALA A 169 -23.79 7.13 -11.00
CA ALA A 169 -24.48 6.98 -9.71
C ALA A 169 -26.01 6.97 -9.86
N GLU A 170 -26.55 7.62 -10.91
CA GLU A 170 -27.98 7.57 -11.23
C GLU A 170 -28.38 6.24 -11.89
N SER A 171 -27.55 5.68 -12.78
CA SER A 171 -27.77 4.35 -13.36
C SER A 171 -27.77 3.23 -12.31
N ALA A 172 -27.04 3.41 -11.21
CA ALA A 172 -26.96 2.46 -10.11
C ALA A 172 -28.17 2.52 -9.16
N ARG A 173 -28.95 3.62 -9.13
CA ARG A 173 -30.13 3.77 -8.26
C ARG A 173 -31.39 3.10 -8.81
N THR A 174 -31.42 2.75 -10.10
CA THR A 174 -32.57 2.10 -10.74
C THR A 174 -32.54 0.57 -10.71
N SER A 175 -31.51 -0.05 -10.13
CA SER A 175 -31.42 -1.50 -9.94
C SER A 175 -31.32 -1.86 -8.45
N GLU A 176 -32.30 -1.43 -7.65
CA GLU A 176 -32.56 -2.10 -6.38
C GLU A 176 -33.25 -3.44 -6.65
N GLY A 177 -32.43 -4.48 -6.81
CA GLY A 177 -32.86 -5.86 -6.95
C GLY A 177 -32.07 -6.74 -5.99
N LYS A 178 -32.66 -6.97 -4.81
CA LYS A 178 -32.50 -8.13 -3.91
C LYS A 178 -31.24 -8.97 -4.13
N ILE A 179 -30.26 -8.86 -3.21
CA ILE A 179 -29.11 -9.77 -3.12
C ILE A 179 -29.65 -11.18 -2.90
N PRO A 180 -29.46 -12.15 -3.83
CA PRO A 180 -29.77 -13.53 -3.55
C PRO A 180 -28.66 -14.09 -2.66
N GLU A 181 -29.05 -14.75 -1.57
CA GLU A 181 -28.16 -15.64 -0.83
C GLU A 181 -27.60 -16.71 -1.78
N GLU A 182 -26.28 -16.90 -1.79
CA GLU A 182 -25.63 -18.03 -2.47
C GLU A 182 -26.04 -19.33 -1.78
N GLY A 183 -27.04 -20.00 -2.34
CA GLY A 183 -27.41 -21.36 -2.00
C GLY A 183 -26.33 -22.35 -2.45
N GLN A 184 -25.87 -23.16 -1.50
CA GLN A 184 -25.12 -24.39 -1.77
C GLN A 184 -25.98 -25.39 -2.56
N ASP A 185 -25.35 -25.98 -3.59
CA ASP A 185 -25.64 -27.21 -4.33
C ASP A 185 -26.99 -27.40 -5.07
N ALA A 186 -26.91 -27.53 -6.41
CA ALA A 186 -27.67 -28.51 -7.18
C ALA A 186 -26.97 -28.83 -8.51
N GLY A 187 -26.73 -30.11 -8.78
CA GLY A 187 -26.01 -30.60 -9.95
C GLY A 187 -26.67 -30.23 -11.29
N GLY A 188 -25.96 -29.45 -12.10
CA GLY A 188 -26.27 -29.16 -13.49
C GLY A 188 -25.29 -28.12 -14.01
N HIS A 189 -24.50 -28.45 -15.03
CA HIS A 189 -23.56 -27.50 -15.62
C HIS A 189 -24.30 -26.28 -16.18
N ASN A 190 -24.34 -25.18 -15.44
CA ASN A 190 -24.90 -23.92 -15.91
C ASN A 190 -24.09 -23.42 -17.12
N TYR A 191 -24.79 -23.04 -18.20
CA TYR A 191 -24.16 -22.45 -19.40
C TYR A 191 -23.28 -21.24 -19.07
N SER A 192 -23.64 -20.48 -18.03
CA SER A 192 -22.85 -19.36 -17.50
C SER A 192 -21.46 -19.79 -17.01
N GLU A 193 -21.36 -20.89 -16.25
CA GLU A 193 -20.06 -21.37 -15.76
C GLU A 193 -19.17 -21.88 -16.89
N ARG A 194 -19.75 -22.54 -17.90
CA ARG A 194 -19.01 -22.98 -19.09
C ARG A 194 -18.48 -21.80 -19.89
N PHE A 195 -19.24 -20.72 -19.95
CA PHE A 195 -18.86 -19.47 -20.60
C PHE A 195 -17.69 -18.80 -19.87
N GLU A 196 -17.75 -18.66 -18.54
CA GLU A 196 -16.69 -18.05 -17.72
C GLU A 196 -15.38 -18.86 -17.69
N ARG A 197 -15.49 -20.19 -17.83
CA ARG A 197 -14.33 -21.09 -17.89
C ARG A 197 -13.64 -21.06 -19.26
N ASN A 198 -14.29 -20.52 -20.29
CA ASN A 198 -13.73 -20.42 -21.62
C ASN A 198 -12.63 -19.35 -21.70
N ARG A 199 -11.51 -19.71 -22.35
CA ARG A 199 -10.36 -18.82 -22.53
C ARG A 199 -10.62 -17.65 -23.49
N PHE A 200 -11.65 -17.78 -24.32
CA PHE A 200 -12.00 -16.77 -25.32
C PHE A 200 -12.22 -15.39 -24.70
N ILE A 201 -13.01 -15.30 -23.63
CA ILE A 201 -13.35 -14.03 -22.96
C ILE A 201 -12.08 -13.36 -22.41
N SER A 202 -11.22 -14.12 -21.74
CA SER A 202 -9.95 -13.61 -21.22
C SER A 202 -9.04 -13.12 -22.34
N THR A 203 -9.04 -13.81 -23.49
CA THR A 203 -8.22 -13.42 -24.65
C THR A 203 -8.72 -12.14 -25.28
N VAL A 204 -10.05 -11.99 -25.45
CA VAL A 204 -10.67 -10.75 -25.94
C VAL A 204 -10.34 -9.59 -25.02
N MET A 205 -10.43 -9.79 -23.70
CA MET A 205 -10.06 -8.77 -22.71
C MET A 205 -8.58 -8.41 -22.80
N CYS A 206 -7.69 -9.40 -22.96
CA CYS A 206 -6.25 -9.14 -23.14
C CYS A 206 -5.97 -8.30 -24.39
N VAL A 207 -6.61 -8.62 -25.52
CA VAL A 207 -6.43 -7.85 -26.77
C VAL A 207 -6.94 -6.42 -26.62
N ALA A 208 -8.07 -6.21 -25.96
CA ALA A 208 -8.62 -4.87 -25.70
C ALA A 208 -7.69 -4.04 -24.79
N LEU A 209 -7.21 -4.62 -23.69
CA LEU A 209 -6.28 -3.95 -22.77
C LEU A 209 -4.93 -3.66 -23.43
N LEU A 210 -4.42 -4.59 -24.23
CA LEU A 210 -3.16 -4.41 -24.97
C LEU A 210 -3.29 -3.30 -26.03
N SER A 211 -4.44 -3.23 -26.70
CA SER A 211 -4.74 -2.19 -27.69
C SER A 211 -4.81 -0.81 -27.04
N TRP A 212 -5.43 -0.71 -25.85
CA TRP A 212 -5.43 0.54 -25.09
C TRP A 212 -4.03 0.94 -24.63
N LEU A 213 -3.21 -0.01 -24.14
CA LEU A 213 -1.83 0.27 -23.74
C LEU A 213 -0.96 0.71 -24.93
N PHE A 214 -1.14 0.08 -26.09
CA PHE A 214 -0.48 0.49 -27.33
C PHE A 214 -0.87 1.92 -27.70
N TYR A 215 -2.16 2.25 -27.65
CA TYR A 215 -2.62 3.61 -27.89
C TYR A 215 -2.04 4.63 -26.88
N HIS A 216 -2.01 4.30 -25.59
CA HIS A 216 -1.48 5.17 -24.53
C HIS A 216 0.02 5.47 -24.69
N PHE A 217 0.83 4.44 -24.95
CA PHE A 217 2.29 4.58 -25.03
C PHE A 217 2.80 4.98 -26.42
N TRP A 218 2.25 4.44 -27.51
CA TRP A 218 2.75 4.70 -28.87
C TRP A 218 2.08 5.87 -29.58
N ILE A 219 0.76 6.01 -29.45
CA ILE A 219 0.00 7.04 -30.17
C ILE A 219 -0.03 8.32 -29.34
N LYS A 220 -0.53 8.23 -28.10
CA LYS A 220 -0.59 9.37 -27.18
C LYS A 220 0.77 9.79 -26.65
N ARG A 221 1.78 8.91 -26.68
CA ARG A 221 3.08 9.12 -26.03
C ARG A 221 2.88 9.68 -24.62
N ALA A 222 2.08 9.01 -23.81
CA ALA A 222 1.87 9.35 -22.41
C ALA A 222 2.84 8.55 -21.51
N SER A 223 3.19 9.13 -20.36
CA SER A 223 4.04 8.46 -19.36
C SER A 223 3.29 7.37 -18.60
N LEU A 224 4.04 6.55 -17.86
CA LEU A 224 3.47 5.59 -16.92
C LEU A 224 2.81 6.34 -15.75
N ASP A 225 1.49 6.22 -15.68
CA ASP A 225 0.62 6.76 -14.64
C ASP A 225 -0.08 5.63 -13.88
N LEU A 226 -0.90 5.96 -12.87
CA LEU A 226 -1.62 4.97 -12.08
C LEU A 226 -2.64 4.17 -12.91
N ASN A 227 -3.22 4.77 -13.95
CA ASN A 227 -4.20 4.11 -14.81
C ASN A 227 -3.52 3.07 -15.71
N SER A 228 -2.48 3.47 -16.44
CA SER A 228 -1.70 2.56 -17.28
C SER A 228 -1.03 1.45 -16.47
N LEU A 229 -0.56 1.73 -15.25
CA LEU A 229 -0.08 0.70 -14.33
C LEU A 229 -1.17 -0.31 -13.97
N ASN A 230 -2.36 0.16 -13.60
CA ASN A 230 -3.51 -0.71 -13.33
C ASN A 230 -3.90 -1.54 -14.55
N THR A 231 -3.88 -0.96 -15.75
CA THR A 231 -4.15 -1.66 -17.00
C THR A 231 -3.11 -2.74 -17.27
N VAL A 232 -1.82 -2.48 -17.03
CA VAL A 232 -0.75 -3.48 -17.15
C VAL A 232 -0.97 -4.63 -16.16
N LEU A 233 -1.27 -4.33 -14.89
CA LEU A 233 -1.54 -5.35 -13.88
C LEU A 233 -2.77 -6.19 -14.24
N LEU A 234 -3.83 -5.55 -14.73
CA LEU A 234 -5.05 -6.23 -15.15
C LEU A 234 -4.80 -7.13 -16.37
N LEU A 235 -4.05 -6.65 -17.35
CA LEU A 235 -3.62 -7.43 -18.51
C LEU A 235 -2.85 -8.69 -18.07
N LEU A 236 -1.88 -8.53 -17.17
CA LEU A 236 -1.08 -9.65 -16.65
C LEU A 236 -1.96 -10.65 -15.86
N CYS A 237 -2.93 -10.16 -15.09
CA CYS A 237 -3.87 -11.00 -14.35
C CYS A 237 -4.68 -11.89 -15.31
N PHE A 238 -5.34 -11.30 -16.32
CA PHE A 238 -6.12 -12.06 -17.30
C PHE A 238 -5.25 -13.03 -18.10
N PHE A 239 -4.06 -12.58 -18.51
CA PHE A 239 -3.11 -13.39 -19.28
C PHE A 239 -2.65 -14.64 -18.50
N LEU A 240 -2.31 -14.49 -17.21
CA LEU A 240 -1.78 -15.59 -16.39
C LEU A 240 -2.87 -16.49 -15.78
N HIS A 241 -4.07 -15.98 -15.48
CA HIS A 241 -5.17 -16.79 -14.95
C HIS A 241 -5.93 -17.57 -16.04
N ARG A 242 -5.71 -17.23 -17.31
CA ARG A 242 -6.24 -17.87 -18.54
C ARG A 242 -7.76 -17.81 -18.74
N ASN A 243 -8.58 -17.79 -17.69
CA ASN A 243 -10.02 -17.67 -17.76
C ASN A 243 -10.57 -16.74 -16.66
N VAL A 244 -11.80 -16.28 -16.83
CA VAL A 244 -12.43 -15.29 -15.93
C VAL A 244 -12.75 -15.91 -14.58
N HIS A 245 -13.17 -17.19 -14.56
CA HIS A 245 -13.46 -17.91 -13.33
C HIS A 245 -12.27 -17.96 -12.36
N ASN A 246 -11.08 -18.35 -12.83
CA ASN A 246 -9.88 -18.39 -11.98
C ASN A 246 -9.46 -17.00 -11.49
N PHE A 247 -9.60 -15.99 -12.35
CA PHE A 247 -9.33 -14.60 -11.99
C PHE A 247 -10.30 -14.11 -10.90
N SER A 248 -11.61 -14.32 -11.07
CA SER A 248 -12.64 -13.91 -10.12
C SER A 248 -12.45 -14.58 -8.75
N LYS A 249 -12.18 -15.89 -8.73
CA LYS A 249 -11.91 -16.63 -7.50
C LYS A 249 -10.67 -16.10 -6.76
N ALA A 250 -9.59 -15.81 -7.49
CA ALA A 250 -8.39 -15.20 -6.91
C ALA A 250 -8.66 -13.78 -6.41
N LEU A 251 -9.46 -13.01 -7.16
CA LEU A 251 -9.83 -11.63 -6.84
C LEU A 251 -10.60 -11.53 -5.52
N GLN A 252 -11.62 -12.37 -5.33
CA GLN A 252 -12.42 -12.40 -4.10
C GLN A 252 -11.55 -12.65 -2.85
N GLY A 253 -10.60 -13.58 -2.95
CA GLY A 253 -9.64 -13.84 -1.86
C GLY A 253 -8.67 -12.67 -1.62
N ALA A 254 -8.29 -11.95 -2.67
CA ALA A 254 -7.35 -10.83 -2.57
C ALA A 254 -7.97 -9.55 -2.02
N VAL A 255 -9.25 -9.27 -2.28
CA VAL A 255 -9.95 -8.04 -1.83
C VAL A 255 -9.93 -7.90 -0.30
N VAL A 256 -10.00 -9.00 0.45
CA VAL A 256 -9.95 -8.95 1.93
C VAL A 256 -8.66 -8.29 2.43
N SER A 257 -7.55 -8.41 1.68
CA SER A 257 -6.26 -7.83 2.07
C SER A 257 -6.17 -6.30 1.89
N CYS A 258 -7.10 -5.67 1.15
CA CYS A 258 -7.04 -4.23 0.86
C CYS A 258 -7.87 -3.36 1.81
N TRP A 259 -8.52 -3.94 2.82
CA TRP A 259 -9.32 -3.19 3.81
C TRP A 259 -8.56 -2.01 4.46
N PRO A 260 -7.25 -2.09 4.79
CA PRO A 260 -6.57 -0.97 5.45
C PRO A 260 -6.46 0.22 4.51
N VAL A 261 -6.26 0.00 3.21
CA VAL A 261 -6.19 1.10 2.23
C VAL A 261 -7.53 1.76 2.05
N LEU A 262 -8.61 0.98 1.99
CA LEU A 262 -9.97 1.50 1.87
C LEU A 262 -10.37 2.38 3.06
N VAL A 263 -9.98 2.03 4.30
CA VAL A 263 -10.40 2.80 5.48
C VAL A 263 -9.36 3.86 5.85
N LEU A 264 -8.09 3.48 5.98
CA LEU A 264 -7.05 4.35 6.52
C LEU A 264 -6.75 5.52 5.58
N TYR A 265 -6.78 5.32 4.25
CA TYR A 265 -6.48 6.43 3.34
C TYR A 265 -7.53 7.54 3.48
N HIS A 266 -8.81 7.22 3.65
CA HIS A 266 -9.85 8.24 3.84
C HIS A 266 -9.74 8.94 5.19
N LEU A 267 -9.43 8.19 6.25
CA LEU A 267 -9.21 8.79 7.57
C LEU A 267 -8.00 9.75 7.55
N TYR A 268 -6.89 9.33 6.95
CA TYR A 268 -5.70 10.18 6.80
C TYR A 268 -5.88 11.29 5.76
N ALA A 269 -6.74 11.11 4.74
CA ALA A 269 -7.09 12.15 3.80
C ALA A 269 -7.89 13.28 4.49
N GLY A 270 -8.79 12.95 5.41
CA GLY A 270 -9.48 13.94 6.24
C GLY A 270 -8.49 14.75 7.09
N VAL A 271 -7.53 14.08 7.72
CA VAL A 271 -6.42 14.71 8.45
C VAL A 271 -5.59 15.61 7.53
N ALA A 272 -5.27 15.17 6.32
CA ALA A 272 -4.56 15.97 5.34
C ALA A 272 -5.37 17.18 4.87
N GLY A 273 -6.70 17.07 4.78
CA GLY A 273 -7.58 18.21 4.50
C GLY A 273 -7.46 19.29 5.56
N LEU A 274 -7.37 18.91 6.85
CA LEU A 274 -7.07 19.87 7.92
C LEU A 274 -5.71 20.55 7.71
N ILE A 275 -4.69 19.82 7.31
CA ILE A 275 -3.35 20.39 7.08
C ILE A 275 -3.33 21.31 5.84
N GLN A 276 -4.01 20.93 4.76
CA GLN A 276 -3.95 21.62 3.48
C GLN A 276 -4.90 22.83 3.39
N PHE A 277 -6.07 22.75 4.03
CA PHE A 277 -7.12 23.76 3.91
C PHE A 277 -7.31 24.60 5.18
N THR A 278 -6.42 24.47 6.17
CA THR A 278 -6.33 25.37 7.33
C THR A 278 -4.92 25.94 7.46
N THR A 279 -4.74 26.94 8.33
CA THR A 279 -3.42 27.56 8.58
C THR A 279 -2.40 26.64 9.27
N VAL A 280 -2.83 25.45 9.72
CA VAL A 280 -1.98 24.51 10.45
C VAL A 280 -0.82 24.00 9.58
N GLY A 281 -1.07 23.65 8.32
CA GLY A 281 -0.02 23.12 7.45
C GLY A 281 1.05 24.14 7.09
N GLU A 282 0.65 25.37 6.80
CA GLU A 282 1.60 26.47 6.54
C GLU A 282 2.44 26.78 7.78
N SER A 283 1.84 26.74 8.96
CA SER A 283 2.56 26.94 10.22
C SER A 283 3.61 25.85 10.47
N PHE A 284 3.26 24.57 10.23
CA PHE A 284 4.25 23.48 10.33
C PHE A 284 5.34 23.58 9.26
N ALA A 285 4.98 23.95 8.04
CA ALA A 285 5.96 24.14 6.97
C ALA A 285 6.93 25.29 7.29
N GLY A 286 6.41 26.41 7.82
CA GLY A 286 7.20 27.54 8.27
C GLY A 286 8.12 27.20 9.43
N LEU A 287 7.66 26.40 10.40
CA LEU A 287 8.49 25.90 11.50
C LEU A 287 9.61 25.00 10.99
N LEU A 288 9.29 24.06 10.09
CA LEU A 288 10.31 23.19 9.51
C LEU A 288 11.32 23.99 8.69
N ALA A 289 10.86 25.00 7.95
CA ALA A 289 11.72 25.88 7.16
C ALA A 289 12.61 26.77 8.04
N SER A 290 12.09 27.31 9.15
CA SER A 290 12.86 28.22 10.02
C SER A 290 14.00 27.54 10.76
N ILE A 291 13.89 26.25 11.03
CA ILE A 291 14.96 25.43 11.63
C ILE A 291 15.86 24.76 10.59
N SER A 292 15.54 24.88 9.30
CA SER A 292 16.24 24.19 8.21
C SER A 292 17.04 25.14 7.32
N THR A 293 18.11 24.62 6.75
CA THR A 293 18.88 25.24 5.66
C THR A 293 18.80 24.35 4.42
N ARG A 294 19.24 24.85 3.25
CA ARG A 294 19.25 24.05 2.00
C ARG A 294 19.98 22.71 2.14
N TYR A 295 20.99 22.64 3.00
CA TYR A 295 21.79 21.44 3.25
C TYR A 295 21.23 20.57 4.38
N THR A 296 20.66 21.16 5.43
CA THR A 296 20.11 20.41 6.58
C THR A 296 18.67 19.95 6.36
N PHE A 297 17.94 20.55 5.41
CA PHE A 297 16.54 20.26 5.14
C PHE A 297 16.25 18.78 4.81
N PRO A 298 16.99 18.10 3.92
CA PRO A 298 16.75 16.68 3.65
C PRO A 298 16.96 15.82 4.90
N LEU A 299 17.98 16.10 5.70
CA LEU A 299 18.25 15.36 6.94
C LEU A 299 17.11 15.54 7.96
N LEU A 300 16.71 16.79 8.20
CA LEU A 300 15.62 17.09 9.15
C LEU A 300 14.28 16.53 8.67
N THR A 301 14.02 16.55 7.36
CA THR A 301 12.83 15.93 6.77
C THR A 301 12.84 14.42 6.95
N ALA A 302 13.98 13.74 6.78
CA ALA A 302 14.10 12.31 7.01
C ALA A 302 13.92 11.95 8.49
N ILE A 303 14.45 12.75 9.41
CA ILE A 303 14.25 12.56 10.86
C ILE A 303 12.77 12.75 11.22
N ALA A 304 12.15 13.84 10.76
CA ALA A 304 10.73 14.10 10.97
C ALA A 304 9.88 12.97 10.38
N GLY A 305 10.20 12.50 9.17
CA GLY A 305 9.56 11.36 8.53
C GLY A 305 9.69 10.07 9.35
N THR A 306 10.86 9.82 9.94
CA THR A 306 11.10 8.65 10.81
C THR A 306 10.21 8.70 12.04
N VAL A 307 10.12 9.87 12.71
CA VAL A 307 9.29 10.05 13.89
C VAL A 307 7.81 9.85 13.54
N VAL A 308 7.33 10.47 12.46
CA VAL A 308 5.93 10.34 12.03
C VAL A 308 5.60 8.89 11.66
N ALA A 309 6.49 8.17 10.98
CA ALA A 309 6.30 6.79 10.56
C ALA A 309 6.14 5.80 11.73
N VAL A 310 6.70 6.12 12.90
CA VAL A 310 6.49 5.34 14.12
C VAL A 310 5.02 5.41 14.56
N PHE A 311 4.39 6.57 14.42
CA PHE A 311 3.00 6.79 14.85
C PHE A 311 1.97 6.53 13.74
N VAL A 312 2.34 6.74 12.48
CA VAL A 312 1.50 6.57 11.29
C VAL A 312 1.99 5.32 10.54
N PRO A 313 1.45 4.12 10.84
CA PRO A 313 1.95 2.85 10.32
C PRO A 313 1.47 2.58 8.88
N SER A 314 1.53 3.59 8.01
CA SER A 314 1.11 3.53 6.62
C SER A 314 1.90 4.55 5.80
N SER A 315 2.80 4.09 4.94
CA SER A 315 3.58 4.96 4.04
C SER A 315 2.67 5.84 3.17
N GLY A 316 1.51 5.33 2.75
CA GLY A 316 0.52 6.11 2.01
C GLY A 316 -0.17 7.17 2.89
N GLY A 317 -0.56 6.81 4.12
CA GLY A 317 -1.15 7.77 5.07
C GLY A 317 -0.17 8.87 5.45
N GLN A 318 1.11 8.52 5.68
CA GLN A 318 2.15 9.49 5.96
C GLN A 318 2.40 10.43 4.78
N TRP A 319 2.44 9.91 3.55
CA TRP A 319 2.58 10.72 2.35
C TRP A 319 1.46 11.75 2.23
N VAL A 320 0.23 11.33 2.49
CA VAL A 320 -0.98 12.18 2.45
C VAL A 320 -0.91 13.33 3.46
N ILE A 321 -0.42 13.06 4.67
CA ILE A 321 -0.33 14.05 5.77
C ILE A 321 0.87 14.97 5.60
N GLN A 322 2.06 14.39 5.34
CA GLN A 322 3.34 15.07 5.43
C GLN A 322 3.83 15.62 4.08
N GLY A 323 3.35 15.07 2.97
CA GLY A 323 3.78 15.48 1.62
C GLY A 323 3.55 16.97 1.36
N TYR A 324 2.40 17.51 1.77
CA TYR A 324 2.11 18.95 1.64
C TYR A 324 3.09 19.81 2.44
N VAL A 325 3.25 19.50 3.73
CA VAL A 325 4.14 20.25 4.65
C VAL A 325 5.57 20.20 4.14
N THR A 326 6.06 19.02 3.73
CA THR A 326 7.40 18.85 3.17
C THR A 326 7.59 19.61 1.85
N ALA A 327 6.60 19.60 0.96
CA ALA A 327 6.68 20.35 -0.30
C ALA A 327 6.73 21.86 -0.07
N ARG A 328 5.89 22.40 0.84
CA ARG A 328 5.89 23.81 1.21
C ARG A 328 7.17 24.23 1.93
N ALA A 329 7.67 23.41 2.85
CA ALA A 329 8.94 23.68 3.53
C ALA A 329 10.14 23.62 2.57
N ALA A 330 10.14 22.71 1.59
CA ALA A 330 11.18 22.64 0.57
C ALA A 330 11.22 23.93 -0.26
N GLU A 331 10.06 24.42 -0.68
CA GLU A 331 9.93 25.68 -1.42
C GLU A 331 10.42 26.88 -0.60
N ALA A 332 10.05 26.97 0.68
CA ALA A 332 10.49 28.03 1.59
C ALA A 332 12.01 28.07 1.80
N VAL A 333 12.69 26.91 1.73
CA VAL A 333 14.15 26.78 1.91
C VAL A 333 14.90 26.85 0.57
N GLY A 334 14.19 26.92 -0.58
CA GLY A 334 14.80 27.00 -1.91
C GLY A 334 15.35 25.67 -2.44
N VAL A 335 14.72 24.55 -2.06
CA VAL A 335 15.02 23.18 -2.53
C VAL A 335 13.84 22.62 -3.33
N THR A 336 14.10 21.66 -4.22
CA THR A 336 13.02 21.06 -5.02
C THR A 336 12.12 20.20 -4.14
N ALA A 337 10.81 20.22 -4.41
CA ALA A 337 9.86 19.34 -3.71
C ALA A 337 10.27 17.86 -3.84
N GLN A 338 10.81 17.46 -4.99
CA GLN A 338 11.34 16.10 -5.21
C GLN A 338 12.41 15.70 -4.20
N CYS A 339 13.34 16.61 -3.87
CA CYS A 339 14.37 16.36 -2.86
C CYS A 339 13.74 16.13 -1.47
N GLY A 340 12.76 16.96 -1.09
CA GLY A 340 12.01 16.77 0.16
C GLY A 340 11.23 15.45 0.19
N MET A 341 10.58 15.08 -0.93
CA MET A 341 9.81 13.83 -1.01
C MET A 341 10.71 12.58 -0.95
N LEU A 342 11.90 12.63 -1.54
CA LEU A 342 12.89 11.55 -1.41
C LEU A 342 13.38 11.42 0.04
N ALA A 343 13.70 12.54 0.68
CA ALA A 343 14.10 12.57 2.09
C ALA A 343 13.00 12.02 3.02
N LEU A 344 11.75 12.42 2.77
CA LEU A 344 10.57 11.90 3.46
C LEU A 344 10.45 10.38 3.28
N GLY A 345 10.64 9.88 2.06
CA GLY A 345 10.61 8.45 1.77
C GLY A 345 11.69 7.65 2.50
N VAL A 346 12.90 8.20 2.62
CA VAL A 346 13.97 7.60 3.44
C VAL A 346 13.55 7.54 4.91
N GLY A 347 13.01 8.62 5.45
CA GLY A 347 12.49 8.67 6.81
C GLY A 347 11.37 7.66 7.09
N ASP A 348 10.39 7.57 6.18
CA ASP A 348 9.31 6.58 6.27
C ASP A 348 9.85 5.14 6.35
N GLN A 349 10.82 4.79 5.50
CA GLN A 349 11.44 3.47 5.54
C GLN A 349 12.16 3.22 6.87
N MET A 350 12.92 4.21 7.37
CA MET A 350 13.62 4.10 8.65
C MET A 350 12.66 3.88 9.82
N GLY A 351 11.57 4.65 9.90
CA GLY A 351 10.60 4.49 10.99
C GLY A 351 9.84 3.16 10.93
N ASN A 352 9.52 2.69 9.73
CA ASN A 352 8.91 1.38 9.55
C ASN A 352 9.85 0.23 9.95
N LEU A 353 11.16 0.36 9.71
CA LEU A 353 12.15 -0.61 10.17
C LEU A 353 12.19 -0.69 11.70
N LEU A 354 12.23 0.46 12.39
CA LEU A 354 12.24 0.53 13.85
C LEU A 354 11.01 -0.13 14.49
N ARG A 355 9.85 -0.04 13.83
CA ARG A 355 8.61 -0.66 14.31
C ARG A 355 8.58 -2.17 14.05
N ARG A 356 8.96 -2.61 12.85
CA ARG A 356 8.94 -4.04 12.47
C ARG A 356 9.98 -4.87 13.18
N SER A 357 11.15 -4.30 13.51
CA SER A 357 12.14 -4.97 14.35
C SER A 357 11.59 -5.33 15.74
N GLY A 358 10.44 -4.78 16.14
CA GLY A 358 9.81 -5.13 17.39
C GLY A 358 8.67 -6.12 17.38
N GLN A 359 8.31 -6.63 16.21
CA GLN A 359 7.29 -7.68 16.04
C GLN A 359 7.91 -9.04 15.67
N LEU A 360 9.25 -9.09 15.48
CA LEU A 360 10.07 -10.28 15.26
C LEU A 360 10.74 -10.69 16.57
#